data_AF-A0A183CWC4-F1
#
_entry.id   AF-A0A183CWC4-F1
#
_cell.length_a   1.000
_cell.length_b   1.000
_cell.length_c   1.000
_cell.angle_alpha   90.00
_cell.angle_beta   90.00
_cell.angle_gamma   90.00
#
_symmetry.space_group_name_H-M   'P 1'
#
loop_
_entity.id
_entity.type
_entity.pdbx_description
1 polymer ?
#
loop_
_entity_poly.entity_id
_entity_poly.type
_entity_poly.pdbx_seq_one_letter_code
_entity_poly.pdbx_strand_id
1 'polypeptide(L)'
;LRQYSCKAEDDMKSGNCTVTLKHGYDSIDEYTVSGSCHMEKSDGSRSVACKTYCGGAMTAYLIAKRPANNAQCIKNFNYRIEQRAKNWFLVRSGACLKSSIQIDVGCLFDYSVDKVSSFSNMVEDEMHSS
;
A
#
# COMPACT_ATOMS: atom_id res chain seq x y z
N LEU A 1 -8.56 -5.79 2.05
CA LEU A 1 -8.03 -4.58 2.73
C LEU A 1 -6.51 -4.66 2.77
N ARG A 2 -5.76 -3.56 2.58
CA ARG A 2 -4.30 -3.54 2.82
C ARG A 2 -3.99 -2.66 4.02
N GLN A 3 -3.26 -3.19 4.99
CA GLN A 3 -2.86 -2.45 6.20
C GLN A 3 -1.36 -2.25 6.20
N TYR A 4 -0.93 -0.99 6.23
CA TYR A 4 0.48 -0.62 6.22
C TYR A 4 0.91 -0.19 7.61
N SER A 5 1.95 -0.83 8.14
CA SER A 5 2.70 -0.34 9.30
C SER A 5 4.12 -0.06 8.84
N CYS A 6 4.49 1.21 8.84
CA CYS A 6 5.74 1.67 8.27
C CYS A 6 6.40 2.65 9.23
N LYS A 7 7.68 2.42 9.52
CA LYS A 7 8.54 3.37 10.22
C LYS A 7 9.89 3.39 9.53
N ALA A 8 10.32 4.57 9.09
CA ALA A 8 11.68 4.71 8.58
C ALA A 8 12.67 4.56 9.76
N GLU A 9 13.70 3.73 9.58
CA GLU A 9 14.81 3.64 10.52
C GLU A 9 15.72 4.86 10.42
N ASP A 10 16.46 5.14 11.50
CA ASP A 10 17.30 6.34 11.60
C ASP A 10 18.48 6.33 10.62
N ASP A 11 18.88 5.16 10.13
CA ASP A 11 19.93 5.00 9.12
C ASP A 11 19.46 5.31 7.69
N MET A 12 18.15 5.56 7.50
CA MET A 12 17.54 6.05 6.26
C MET A 12 18.02 5.28 5.01
N LYS A 13 18.19 3.95 5.13
CA LYS A 13 18.56 3.06 4.00
C LYS A 13 17.43 2.15 3.55
N SER A 14 16.53 1.76 4.46
CA SER A 14 15.28 1.07 4.12
C SER A 14 14.19 1.46 5.11
N GLY A 15 12.94 1.57 4.65
CA GLY A 15 11.81 1.66 5.55
C GLY A 15 11.41 0.26 5.97
N ASN A 16 11.49 -0.07 7.26
CA ASN A 16 10.90 -1.29 7.80
C ASN A 16 9.39 -1.14 7.75
N CYS A 17 8.84 -1.56 6.62
CA CYS A 17 7.45 -1.50 6.28
C CYS A 17 6.92 -2.91 6.22
N THR A 18 5.87 -3.19 6.97
CA THR A 18 5.08 -4.40 6.81
C THR A 18 3.76 -4.04 6.17
N VAL A 19 3.34 -4.84 5.20
CA VAL A 19 1.99 -4.80 4.67
C VAL A 19 1.28 -6.09 5.04
N THR A 20 0.10 -5.96 5.63
CA THR A 20 -0.81 -7.07 5.84
C THR A 20 -1.92 -6.99 4.80
N LEU A 21 -2.02 -8.02 3.97
CA LEU A 21 -3.08 -8.18 2.99
C LEU A 21 -4.19 -9.04 3.60
N LYS A 22 -5.39 -8.47 3.72
CA LYS A 22 -6.59 -9.18 4.17
C LYS A 22 -7.53 -9.46 3.00
N HIS A 23 -7.90 -10.71 2.81
CA HIS A 23 -8.85 -11.17 1.78
C HIS A 23 -10.31 -10.82 2.13
N GLY A 24 -10.62 -9.52 2.25
CA GLY A 24 -11.93 -9.05 2.72
C GLY A 24 -11.84 -8.41 4.11
N TYR A 25 -12.98 -8.00 4.66
CA TYR A 25 -13.04 -7.38 6.00
C TYR A 25 -12.99 -8.44 7.11
N ASP A 26 -13.63 -9.61 6.88
CA ASP A 26 -13.78 -10.70 7.85
C ASP A 26 -12.91 -11.94 7.57
N SER A 27 -12.01 -11.90 6.61
CA SER A 27 -11.12 -13.05 6.34
C SER A 27 -10.07 -13.22 7.42
N ILE A 28 -9.89 -14.46 7.87
CA ILE A 28 -8.81 -14.87 8.78
C ILE A 28 -7.47 -14.97 8.03
N ASP A 29 -7.49 -15.08 6.70
CA ASP A 29 -6.30 -15.14 5.87
C ASP A 29 -5.59 -13.79 5.80
N GLU A 30 -4.51 -13.68 6.56
CA GLU A 30 -3.62 -12.52 6.60
C GLU A 30 -2.26 -12.89 6.00
N TYR A 31 -1.91 -12.26 4.88
CA TYR A 31 -0.58 -12.40 4.30
C TYR A 31 0.25 -11.18 4.69
N THR A 32 1.26 -11.38 5.54
CA THR A 32 2.22 -10.33 5.89
C THR A 32 3.41 -10.42 4.96
N VAL A 33 3.63 -9.37 4.18
CA VAL A 33 4.78 -9.25 3.28
C VAL A 33 5.65 -8.12 3.82
N SER A 34 6.96 -8.34 3.89
CA SER A 34 7.93 -7.24 4.05
C SER A 34 7.76 -6.30 2.86
N GLY A 35 7.25 -5.11 3.12
CA GLY A 35 6.71 -4.20 2.12
C GLY A 35 7.74 -3.83 1.08
N SER A 36 7.34 -3.88 -0.19
CA SER A 36 8.12 -3.37 -1.33
C SER A 36 8.08 -1.85 -1.33
N CYS A 37 8.76 -1.26 -0.36
CA CYS A 37 8.88 0.17 -0.16
C CYS A 37 10.29 0.63 -0.53
N HIS A 38 10.38 1.72 -1.29
CA HIS A 38 11.65 2.31 -1.67
C HIS A 38 11.70 3.78 -1.26
N MET A 39 12.91 4.27 -0.97
CA MET A 39 13.12 5.69 -0.70
C MET A 39 13.24 6.49 -1.98
N GLU A 40 12.72 7.70 -1.91
CA GLU A 40 12.78 8.69 -2.96
C GLU A 40 13.40 9.97 -2.39
N LYS A 41 14.33 10.55 -3.15
CA LYS A 41 14.94 11.84 -2.85
C LYS A 41 14.54 12.79 -3.96
N SER A 42 13.90 13.91 -3.62
CA SER A 42 13.58 14.98 -4.57
C SER A 42 13.79 16.32 -3.89
N ASP A 43 14.64 17.18 -4.47
CA ASP A 43 14.92 18.57 -4.06
C ASP A 43 14.87 18.82 -2.54
N GLY A 44 15.80 18.19 -1.81
CA GLY A 44 15.96 18.38 -0.36
C GLY A 44 14.91 17.69 0.52
N SER A 45 13.86 17.11 -0.08
CA SER A 45 12.81 16.36 0.62
C SER A 45 12.97 14.85 0.43
N ARG A 46 12.73 14.09 1.51
CA ARG A 46 12.77 12.62 1.51
C ARG A 46 11.35 12.07 1.60
N SER A 47 11.06 11.06 0.79
CA SER A 47 9.82 10.27 0.87
C SER A 47 10.11 8.77 0.79
N VAL A 48 9.15 7.98 1.28
CA VAL A 48 9.10 6.53 1.10
C VAL A 48 7.83 6.23 0.32
N ALA A 49 7.97 5.47 -0.76
CA ALA A 49 6.87 5.01 -1.57
C ALA A 49 6.73 3.48 -1.43
N CYS A 50 5.57 3.03 -0.97
CA CYS A 50 5.24 1.63 -0.82
C CYS A 50 4.23 1.21 -1.88
N LYS A 51 4.47 0.11 -2.59
CA LYS A 51 3.45 -0.44 -3.50
C LYS A 51 2.20 -0.79 -2.72
N THR A 52 1.02 -0.39 -3.23
CA THR A 52 -0.25 -0.68 -2.56
C THR A 52 -0.80 -2.07 -2.88
N TYR A 53 -0.18 -2.78 -3.83
CA TYR A 53 -0.71 -4.02 -4.43
C TYR A 53 -2.13 -3.83 -5.03
N CYS A 54 -2.43 -2.62 -5.53
CA CYS A 54 -3.65 -2.30 -6.28
C CYS A 54 -3.40 -2.31 -7.81
N GLY A 55 -2.48 -3.15 -8.32
CA GLY A 55 -2.19 -3.18 -9.76
C GLY A 55 -3.46 -3.50 -10.57
N GLY A 56 -3.76 -2.71 -11.61
CA GLY A 56 -4.97 -2.87 -12.42
C GLY A 56 -6.27 -2.33 -11.79
N ALA A 57 -6.22 -1.76 -10.60
CA ALA A 57 -7.37 -1.05 -10.01
C ALA A 57 -7.62 0.28 -10.73
N MET A 58 -8.89 0.64 -10.91
CA MET A 58 -9.29 1.98 -11.36
C MET A 58 -8.78 3.06 -10.42
N THR A 59 -8.88 2.80 -9.12
CA THR A 59 -8.42 3.72 -8.09
C THR A 59 -7.98 2.99 -6.84
N ALA A 60 -7.03 3.59 -6.13
CA ALA A 60 -6.68 3.22 -4.77
C ALA A 60 -6.95 4.41 -3.84
N TYR A 61 -7.42 4.15 -2.64
CA TYR A 61 -7.86 5.19 -1.72
C TYR A 61 -7.53 4.86 -0.26
N LEU A 62 -7.36 5.92 0.52
CA LEU A 62 -7.15 5.83 1.96
C LEU A 62 -8.50 5.55 2.65
N ILE A 63 -8.57 4.45 3.39
CA ILE A 63 -9.74 4.08 4.20
C ILE A 63 -9.62 4.74 5.58
N ALA A 64 -8.50 4.51 6.28
CA ALA A 64 -8.30 5.00 7.63
C ALA A 64 -6.82 5.24 7.95
N LYS A 65 -6.58 6.11 8.93
CA LYS A 65 -5.29 6.31 9.60
C LYS A 65 -5.49 6.03 11.08
N ARG A 66 -4.59 5.26 11.70
CA ARG A 66 -4.60 5.00 13.15
C ARG A 66 -3.23 5.31 13.77
N PRO A 67 -3.17 6.12 14.86
CA PRO A 67 -4.29 6.88 15.44
C PRO A 67 -4.77 8.01 14.52
N ALA A 68 -6.08 8.28 14.52
CA ALA A 68 -6.71 9.23 13.60
C ALA A 68 -6.21 10.68 13.81
N ASN A 69 -5.94 11.05 15.06
CA ASN A 69 -5.51 12.38 15.49
C ASN A 69 -3.98 12.58 15.49
N ASN A 70 -3.20 11.70 14.86
CA ASN A 70 -1.76 11.90 14.74
C ASN A 70 -1.44 13.18 13.94
N ALA A 71 -0.88 14.20 14.59
CA ALA A 71 -0.54 15.49 13.99
C ALA A 71 0.70 15.47 13.10
N GLN A 72 1.55 14.44 13.23
CA GLN A 72 2.75 14.26 12.41
C GLN A 72 2.41 13.78 10.99
N CYS A 73 1.24 13.18 10.80
CA CYS A 73 0.76 12.63 9.53
C CYS A 73 -0.56 13.28 9.10
N ILE A 74 -0.47 14.22 8.17
CA ILE A 74 -1.58 14.99 7.58
C ILE A 74 -1.82 14.52 6.14
N LYS A 75 -3.05 14.12 5.84
CA LYS A 75 -3.44 13.56 4.53
C LYS A 75 -3.16 14.58 3.43
N ASN A 76 -2.68 14.11 2.28
CA ASN A 76 -2.29 14.89 1.11
C ASN A 76 -1.09 15.84 1.30
N PHE A 77 -0.72 16.16 2.54
CA PHE A 77 0.47 16.96 2.83
C PHE A 77 1.73 16.08 2.92
N ASN A 78 1.73 15.13 3.87
CA ASN A 78 2.90 14.30 4.15
C ASN A 78 2.59 12.78 4.18
N TYR A 79 1.37 12.40 3.82
CA TYR A 79 1.06 11.08 3.29
C TYR A 79 -0.09 11.12 2.28
N ARG A 80 -0.01 10.31 1.22
CA ARG A 80 -1.03 10.24 0.16
C ARG A 80 -0.94 8.95 -0.65
N ILE A 81 -1.97 8.71 -1.46
CA ILE A 81 -1.96 7.68 -2.49
C ILE A 81 -1.62 8.34 -3.82
N GLU A 82 -0.67 7.79 -4.55
CA GLU A 82 -0.26 8.25 -5.87
C GLU A 82 -0.39 7.15 -6.90
N GLN A 83 -0.98 7.49 -8.05
CA GLN A 83 -0.93 6.64 -9.23
C GLN A 83 0.37 6.88 -9.98
N ARG A 84 1.05 5.80 -10.36
CA ARG A 84 2.22 5.86 -11.23
C ARG A 84 2.13 4.72 -12.23
N ALA A 85 1.96 5.07 -13.50
CA ALA A 85 1.61 4.13 -14.57
C ALA A 85 0.41 3.26 -14.15
N LYS A 86 0.55 1.93 -14.17
CA LYS A 86 -0.51 0.96 -13.82
C LYS A 86 -0.53 0.58 -12.33
N ASN A 87 0.28 1.23 -11.51
CA ASN A 87 0.45 0.91 -10.10
C ASN A 87 0.07 2.08 -9.21
N TRP A 88 -0.19 1.76 -7.95
CA TRP A 88 -0.56 2.70 -6.91
C TRP A 88 0.43 2.59 -5.76
N PHE A 89 0.75 3.74 -5.17
CA PHE A 89 1.77 3.85 -4.13
C PHE A 89 1.23 4.63 -2.94
N LEU A 90 1.49 4.12 -1.74
CA LEU A 90 1.36 4.89 -0.51
C LEU A 90 2.67 5.64 -0.30
N VAL A 91 2.62 6.96 -0.43
CA VAL A 91 3.78 7.84 -0.26
C VAL A 91 3.69 8.53 1.08
N ARG A 92 4.78 8.51 1.85
CA ARG A 92 4.96 9.22 3.11
C ARG A 92 6.20 10.10 3.05
N SER A 93 6.18 11.25 3.70
CA SER A 93 7.30 12.20 3.71
C SER A 93 7.43 12.94 5.06
N GLY A 94 8.53 13.66 5.24
CA GLY A 94 8.76 14.53 6.39
C GLY A 94 8.65 13.82 7.74
N ALA A 95 8.08 14.50 8.74
CA ALA A 95 7.89 13.93 10.09
C ALA A 95 7.00 12.69 10.09
N CYS A 96 6.11 12.55 9.11
CA CYS A 96 5.28 11.37 9.00
C CYS A 96 6.12 10.11 8.79
N LEU A 97 7.29 10.15 8.13
CA LEU A 97 8.15 8.98 7.92
C LEU A 97 8.58 8.26 9.22
N LYS A 98 8.83 9.04 10.28
CA LYS A 98 9.29 8.52 11.58
C LYS A 98 8.15 8.12 12.50
N SER A 99 6.91 8.47 12.15
CA SER A 99 5.75 8.19 12.98
C SER A 99 5.31 6.73 12.85
N SER A 100 5.05 6.07 13.98
CA SER A 100 4.44 4.75 13.99
C SER A 100 2.93 4.89 13.83
N ILE A 101 2.46 4.84 12.59
CA ILE A 101 1.03 4.88 12.25
C ILE A 101 0.66 3.70 11.37
N GLN A 102 -0.59 3.26 11.51
CA GLN A 102 -1.22 2.34 10.59
C GLN A 102 -2.00 3.12 9.54
N ILE A 103 -1.87 2.72 8.28
CA ILE A 103 -2.66 3.24 7.16
C ILE A 103 -3.39 2.10 6.47
N ASP A 104 -4.70 2.23 6.36
CA ASP A 104 -5.57 1.27 5.67
C ASP A 104 -5.86 1.77 4.25
N VAL A 105 -5.62 0.92 3.26
CA VAL A 105 -5.78 1.23 1.83
C VAL A 105 -6.77 0.26 1.17
N GLY A 106 -7.70 0.84 0.42
CA GLY A 106 -8.64 0.15 -0.45
C GLY A 106 -8.24 0.27 -1.92
N CYS A 107 -8.68 -0.69 -2.73
CA CYS A 107 -8.59 -0.62 -4.19
C CYS A 107 -9.98 -0.88 -4.77
N LEU A 108 -10.36 -0.08 -5.75
CA LEU A 108 -11.57 -0.26 -6.54
C LEU A 108 -11.17 -0.70 -7.94
N PHE A 109 -11.67 -1.85 -8.36
CA PHE A 109 -11.44 -2.41 -9.70
C PHE A 109 -12.71 -2.22 -10.53
N ASP A 110 -12.54 -1.96 -11.83
CA ASP A 110 -13.65 -1.96 -12.78
C ASP A 110 -13.98 -3.41 -13.10
N TYR A 111 -14.84 -4.03 -12.32
CA TYR A 111 -15.46 -5.28 -12.72
C TYR A 111 -16.69 -4.92 -13.56
N SER A 112 -16.46 -4.40 -14.76
CA SER A 112 -17.50 -4.49 -15.78
C SER A 112 -17.88 -5.96 -15.86
N VAL A 113 -19.16 -6.23 -15.63
CA VAL A 113 -19.74 -7.55 -15.35
C VAL A 113 -19.83 -8.38 -16.62
N ASP A 114 -18.74 -8.44 -17.40
CA ASP A 114 -18.60 -9.21 -18.63
C ASP A 114 -17.21 -9.86 -18.65
N LYS A 115 -16.95 -10.66 -17.61
CA LYS A 115 -16.19 -11.93 -17.61
C LYS A 115 -15.95 -12.39 -16.17
N VAL A 116 -17.04 -12.72 -15.47
CA VAL A 116 -16.99 -13.67 -14.34
C VAL A 116 -16.86 -15.08 -14.93
N SER A 117 -15.72 -15.32 -15.59
CA SER A 117 -15.33 -16.61 -16.16
C SER A 117 -13.82 -16.73 -16.15
N SER A 118 -13.18 -16.37 -15.04
CA SER A 118 -11.74 -16.61 -14.83
C SER A 118 -11.24 -16.38 -13.40
N PHE A 119 -12.09 -16.54 -12.38
CA PHE A 119 -11.53 -16.68 -11.02
C PHE A 119 -10.74 -17.99 -10.88
N SER A 120 -11.08 -19.02 -11.67
CA SER A 120 -10.34 -20.28 -11.74
C SER A 120 -9.00 -20.18 -12.50
N ASN A 121 -8.92 -19.33 -13.54
CA ASN A 121 -7.74 -19.29 -14.42
C ASN A 121 -6.56 -18.49 -13.83
N MET A 122 -6.78 -17.68 -12.78
CA MET A 122 -5.68 -17.00 -12.08
C MET A 122 -4.91 -17.91 -11.12
N VAL A 123 -5.49 -19.07 -10.74
CA VAL A 123 -4.85 -20.04 -9.83
C VAL A 123 -4.03 -21.08 -10.60
N GLU A 124 -4.39 -21.40 -11.84
CA GLU A 124 -3.70 -22.43 -12.63
C GLU A 124 -2.38 -21.96 -13.27
N ASP A 125 -2.22 -20.65 -13.54
CA ASP A 125 -1.02 -20.10 -14.18
C ASP A 125 0.22 -20.02 -13.26
N GLU A 126 0.06 -20.17 -11.94
CA GLU A 126 1.21 -20.27 -11.01
C GLU A 126 1.70 -21.71 -10.75
N MET A 127 1.00 -22.76 -11.23
CA MET A 127 1.38 -24.16 -10.99
C MET A 127 2.04 -24.89 -12.17
N HIS A 128 2.17 -24.27 -13.35
CA HIS A 128 2.74 -24.93 -14.56
C HIS A 128 3.95 -24.22 -15.19
N SER A 129 4.63 -23.31 -14.47
CA SER A 129 5.93 -22.79 -14.90
C SER A 129 7.07 -23.45 -14.12
N SER A 130 7.20 -24.78 -14.27
CA SER A 130 8.40 -25.56 -13.97
C SER A 130 8.50 -26.75 -14.90
#